data_AF-A0AA38WJU6-F1
#
_entry.id   AF-A0AA38WJU6-F1
#
_cell.length_a   1.000
_cell.length_b   1.000
_cell.length_c   1.000
_cell.angle_alpha   90.00
_cell.angle_beta   90.00
_cell.angle_gamma   90.00
#
_symmetry.space_group_name_H-M   'P 1'
#
loop_
_entity.id
_entity.type
_entity.pdbx_description
1 polymer ?
#
loop_
_entity_poly.entity_id
_entity_poly.type
_entity_poly.pdbx_seq_one_letter_code
_entity_poly.pdbx_strand_id
1 'polypeptide(L)'
;MLQELNSRFDEVITELLSCMACFSPNDSFSSFNKDKLVRLAKFYPSDFFEMDFVYLENELETFCFDMKSSVDFNTLKGVECLAAKLVEMKKHVVYPVVYPLASVERSFSTMKVVQHRLRNKMGDKWMNDCLVAYIEKEVLQGIDNELMVKRFQKMPLDVVNCRRDSSNPIPTLSAYQLSNPNGFGSHTRI
;
A
#
# COMPACT_ATOMS: atom_id res chain seq x y z
N MET A 1 -0.11 -13.40 1.03
CA MET A 1 -0.52 -12.06 0.51
C MET A 1 0.54 -10.98 0.72
N LEU A 2 0.77 -10.44 1.93
CA LEU A 2 1.80 -9.37 2.13
C LEU A 2 3.24 -9.82 1.81
N GLN A 3 3.63 -11.04 2.21
CA GLN A 3 4.94 -11.62 1.82
C GLN A 3 5.08 -11.84 0.31
N GLU A 4 3.97 -12.04 -0.39
CA GLU A 4 3.93 -12.34 -1.82
C GLU A 4 3.87 -11.07 -2.67
N LEU A 5 3.35 -9.98 -2.10
CA LEU A 5 3.55 -8.62 -2.61
C LEU A 5 5.01 -8.20 -2.44
N ASN A 6 5.59 -8.44 -1.26
CA ASN A 6 6.99 -8.12 -0.95
C ASN A 6 8.01 -8.87 -1.80
N SER A 7 7.70 -10.09 -2.28
CA SER A 7 8.60 -10.81 -3.19
C SER A 7 8.52 -10.32 -4.64
N ARG A 8 7.52 -9.50 -4.98
CA ARG A 8 7.25 -9.04 -6.35
C ARG A 8 7.61 -7.58 -6.59
N PHE A 9 7.64 -6.76 -5.54
CA PHE A 9 8.31 -5.46 -5.60
C PHE A 9 9.78 -5.69 -5.92
N ASP A 10 10.23 -5.15 -7.06
CA ASP A 10 11.67 -5.01 -7.24
C ASP A 10 12.19 -3.92 -6.30
N GLU A 11 13.51 -3.93 -6.15
CA GLU A 11 14.28 -2.92 -5.44
C GLU A 11 13.89 -1.49 -5.84
N VAL A 12 13.52 -1.27 -7.10
CA VAL A 12 13.14 0.03 -7.64
C VAL A 12 11.81 0.51 -7.05
N ILE A 13 10.78 -0.35 -6.98
CA ILE A 13 9.50 0.04 -6.36
C ILE A 13 9.65 0.20 -4.84
N THR A 14 10.39 -0.69 -4.18
CA THR A 14 10.61 -0.56 -2.72
C THR A 14 11.36 0.73 -2.39
N GLU A 15 12.35 1.11 -3.20
CA GLU A 15 13.06 2.38 -3.09
C GLU A 15 12.09 3.56 -3.31
N LEU A 16 11.29 3.56 -4.39
CA LEU A 16 10.32 4.61 -4.70
C LEU A 16 9.30 4.83 -3.56
N LEU A 17 8.72 3.74 -3.03
CA LEU A 17 7.78 3.81 -1.90
C LEU A 17 8.47 4.28 -0.62
N SER A 18 9.70 3.83 -0.36
CA SER A 18 10.49 4.28 0.78
C SER A 18 10.78 5.79 0.71
N CYS A 19 11.03 6.31 -0.49
CA CYS A 19 11.25 7.73 -0.70
C CYS A 19 9.96 8.54 -0.51
N MET A 20 8.82 8.08 -1.01
CA MET A 20 7.54 8.77 -0.78
C MET A 20 7.15 8.84 0.70
N ALA A 21 7.44 7.79 1.47
CA ALA A 21 7.13 7.76 2.89
C ALA A 21 7.80 8.90 3.67
N CYS A 22 8.92 9.45 3.18
CA CYS A 22 9.64 10.57 3.81
C CYS A 22 8.87 11.90 3.80
N PHE A 23 7.78 12.03 3.04
CA PHE A 23 6.88 13.18 3.12
C PHE A 23 5.80 13.06 4.21
N SER A 24 5.74 11.93 4.93
CA SER A 24 4.70 11.72 5.92
C SER A 24 4.80 12.76 7.04
N PRO A 25 3.73 13.55 7.31
CA PRO A 25 3.71 14.48 8.43
C PRO A 25 3.60 13.78 9.79
N ASN A 26 3.34 12.47 9.79
CA ASN A 26 3.19 11.66 11.01
C ASN A 26 4.40 11.83 11.94
N ASP A 27 4.10 11.83 13.24
CA ASP A 27 5.09 11.98 14.31
C ASP A 27 6.01 13.20 14.10
N SER A 28 5.43 14.31 13.62
CA SER A 28 6.15 15.56 13.35
C SER A 28 7.27 15.38 12.33
N PHE A 29 6.94 14.79 11.17
CA PHE A 29 7.89 14.53 10.08
C PHE A 29 9.11 13.71 10.53
N SER A 30 8.91 12.71 11.40
CA SER A 30 9.99 11.85 11.91
C SER A 30 10.67 11.03 10.80
N SER A 31 9.91 10.70 9.76
CA SER A 31 10.35 9.92 8.60
C SER A 31 11.12 10.74 7.55
N PHE A 32 11.22 12.07 7.74
CA PHE A 32 11.85 12.96 6.79
C PHE A 32 13.31 12.57 6.56
N ASN A 33 13.69 12.47 5.28
CA ASN A 33 15.05 12.19 4.87
C ASN A 33 15.34 12.92 3.56
N LYS A 34 16.23 13.92 3.61
CA LYS A 34 16.57 14.77 2.46
C LYS A 34 17.04 13.95 1.26
N ASP A 35 17.99 13.04 1.46
CA ASP A 35 18.61 12.28 0.38
C ASP A 35 17.59 11.38 -0.33
N LYS A 36 16.67 10.77 0.42
CA LYS A 36 15.56 9.99 -0.15
C LYS A 36 14.58 10.86 -0.93
N LEU A 37 14.33 12.09 -0.51
CA LEU A 37 13.45 13.01 -1.25
C LEU A 37 14.10 13.54 -2.53
N VAL A 38 15.40 13.78 -2.53
CA VAL A 38 16.17 14.06 -3.75
C VAL A 38 16.15 12.84 -4.67
N ARG A 39 16.29 11.64 -4.11
CA ARG A 39 16.16 10.39 -4.86
C ARG A 39 14.77 10.21 -5.45
N LEU A 40 13.71 10.62 -4.73
CA LEU A 40 12.33 10.62 -5.25
C LEU A 40 12.22 11.43 -6.53
N ALA A 41 12.78 12.65 -6.56
CA ALA A 41 12.75 13.50 -7.74
C ALA A 41 13.42 12.84 -8.96
N LYS A 42 14.48 12.04 -8.75
CA LYS A 42 15.17 11.30 -9.82
C LYS A 42 14.31 10.22 -10.49
N PHE A 43 13.21 9.77 -9.87
CA PHE A 43 12.25 8.89 -10.53
C PHE A 43 11.40 9.61 -11.60
N TYR A 44 11.52 10.94 -11.69
CA TYR A 44 10.73 11.79 -12.57
C TYR A 44 11.61 12.72 -13.42
N PRO A 45 12.48 12.16 -14.27
CA PRO A 45 13.47 12.94 -15.03
C PRO A 45 12.84 13.93 -16.03
N SER A 46 11.55 13.79 -16.35
CA SER A 46 10.83 14.74 -17.21
C SER A 46 10.34 15.98 -16.46
N ASP A 47 10.27 15.94 -15.13
CA ASP A 47 9.74 17.02 -14.31
C ASP A 47 10.84 17.90 -13.69
N PHE A 48 12.10 17.45 -13.72
CA PHE A 48 13.23 18.09 -13.07
C PHE A 48 14.41 18.24 -14.03
N PHE A 49 14.95 19.46 -14.13
CA PHE A 49 16.22 19.75 -14.76
C PHE A 49 17.37 19.60 -13.75
N GLU A 50 18.61 19.56 -14.25
CA GLU A 50 19.80 19.36 -13.40
C GLU A 50 19.94 20.43 -12.30
N MET A 51 19.59 21.68 -12.63
CA MET A 51 19.58 22.80 -11.67
C MET A 51 18.49 22.65 -10.59
N ASP A 52 17.37 22.01 -10.89
CA ASP A 52 16.26 21.84 -9.94
C ASP A 52 16.66 20.96 -8.76
N PHE A 53 17.61 20.04 -8.93
CA PHE A 53 18.13 19.23 -7.81
C PHE A 53 18.89 20.08 -6.79
N VAL A 54 19.66 21.08 -7.25
CA VAL A 54 20.38 22.01 -6.36
C VAL A 54 19.38 22.87 -5.58
N TYR A 55 18.33 23.36 -6.24
CA TYR A 55 17.26 24.11 -5.58
C TYR A 55 16.48 23.23 -4.60
N LEU A 56 16.13 22.01 -5.01
CA LEU A 56 15.43 21.04 -4.18
C LEU A 56 16.20 20.74 -2.89
N GLU A 57 17.51 20.48 -2.97
CA GLU A 57 18.33 20.19 -1.80
C GLU A 57 18.33 21.34 -0.79
N ASN A 58 18.45 22.58 -1.26
CA ASN A 58 18.42 23.77 -0.41
C ASN A 58 17.02 24.04 0.17
N GLU A 59 15.98 23.78 -0.62
CA GLU A 59 14.59 24.04 -0.24
C GLU A 59 14.10 23.03 0.80
N LEU A 60 14.50 21.75 0.69
CA LEU A 60 14.04 20.66 1.56
C LEU A 60 14.36 20.86 3.05
N GLU A 61 15.55 21.37 3.38
CA GLU A 61 15.93 21.61 4.77
C GLU A 61 15.08 22.73 5.38
N THR A 62 14.92 23.82 4.65
CA THR A 62 14.09 24.96 5.06
C THR A 62 12.62 24.55 5.17
N PHE A 63 12.11 23.78 4.20
CA PHE A 63 10.77 23.21 4.22
C PHE A 63 10.54 22.39 5.50
N CYS A 64 11.43 21.45 5.80
CA CYS A 64 11.27 20.56 6.95
C CYS A 64 11.28 21.33 8.27
N PHE A 65 12.19 22.29 8.41
CA PHE A 65 12.26 23.16 9.58
C PHE A 65 10.95 23.96 9.77
N ASP A 66 10.46 24.59 8.72
CA ASP A 66 9.21 25.36 8.74
C ASP A 66 7.99 24.49 9.07
N MET A 67 7.88 23.30 8.47
CA MET A 67 6.76 22.39 8.73
C MET A 67 6.77 21.93 10.19
N LYS A 68 7.93 21.50 10.71
CA LYS A 68 8.06 21.05 12.11
C LYS A 68 7.78 22.16 13.13
N SER A 69 8.08 23.41 12.76
CA SER A 69 7.86 24.56 13.64
C SER A 69 6.40 25.01 13.68
N SER A 70 5.56 24.50 12.78
CA SER A 70 4.16 24.90 12.66
C SER A 70 3.22 23.86 13.25
N VAL A 71 2.39 24.31 14.20
CA VAL A 71 1.35 23.48 14.84
C VAL A 71 0.32 22.98 13.81
N ASP A 72 0.07 23.76 12.76
CA ASP A 72 -0.86 23.41 11.68
C ASP A 72 -0.41 22.19 10.87
N PHE A 73 0.90 21.95 10.78
CA PHE A 73 1.47 20.83 10.03
C PHE A 73 1.75 19.62 10.93
N ASN A 74 2.08 19.83 12.20
CA ASN A 74 2.40 18.76 13.15
C ASN A 74 1.20 17.86 13.51
N THR A 75 -0.03 18.31 13.23
CA THR A 75 -1.26 17.55 13.50
C THR A 75 -1.77 16.77 12.30
N LEU A 76 -1.18 16.96 11.12
CA LEU A 76 -1.61 16.32 9.90
C LEU A 76 -1.30 14.82 9.92
N LYS A 77 -2.18 14.05 9.29
CA LYS A 77 -2.00 12.62 9.05
C LYS A 77 -2.10 12.37 7.56
N GLY A 78 -1.09 11.71 6.99
CA GLY A 78 -1.07 11.39 5.57
C GLY A 78 -0.59 12.54 4.67
N VAL A 79 -0.16 12.15 3.46
CA VAL A 79 0.48 13.04 2.47
C VAL A 79 -0.58 13.87 1.72
N GLU A 80 -1.79 13.34 1.58
CA GLU A 80 -2.95 14.02 1.02
C GLU A 80 -3.34 15.27 1.85
N CYS A 81 -3.32 15.14 3.17
CA CYS A 81 -3.58 16.27 4.08
C CYS A 81 -2.45 17.30 4.01
N LEU A 82 -1.20 16.84 3.85
CA LEU A 82 -0.05 17.71 3.65
C LEU A 82 -0.19 18.57 2.39
N ALA A 83 -0.46 17.94 1.24
CA ALA A 83 -0.61 18.66 -0.03
C ALA A 83 -1.70 19.74 0.03
N ALA A 84 -2.86 19.40 0.61
CA ALA A 84 -3.96 20.35 0.78
C ALA A 84 -3.56 21.53 1.68
N LYS A 85 -2.91 21.25 2.83
CA LYS A 85 -2.49 22.28 3.77
C LYS A 85 -1.41 23.21 3.20
N LEU A 86 -0.50 22.68 2.37
CA LEU A 86 0.50 23.49 1.65
C LEU A 86 -0.15 24.48 0.67
N VAL A 87 -1.29 24.13 0.07
CA VAL A 87 -2.04 25.04 -0.79
C VAL A 87 -2.74 26.11 0.03
N GLU A 88 -3.49 25.69 1.08
CA GLU A 88 -4.22 26.57 1.99
C GLU A 88 -3.32 27.67 2.58
N MET A 89 -2.15 27.27 3.07
CA MET A 89 -1.19 28.18 3.72
C MET A 89 -0.24 28.88 2.73
N LYS A 90 -0.51 28.78 1.41
CA LYS A 90 0.32 29.31 0.32
C LYS A 90 1.79 28.86 0.34
N LYS A 91 2.11 27.79 1.06
CA LYS A 91 3.45 27.22 1.14
C LYS A 91 3.89 26.60 -0.20
N HIS A 92 2.97 26.19 -1.07
CA HIS A 92 3.28 25.79 -2.45
C HIS A 92 3.96 26.88 -3.30
N VAL A 93 3.78 28.16 -2.97
CA VAL A 93 4.47 29.29 -3.62
C VAL A 93 5.86 29.51 -3.02
N VAL A 94 5.99 29.30 -1.71
CA VAL A 94 7.26 29.42 -0.98
C VAL A 94 8.20 28.25 -1.31
N TYR A 95 7.62 27.07 -1.54
CA TYR A 95 8.32 25.83 -1.81
C TYR A 95 7.90 25.23 -3.16
N PRO A 96 8.21 25.92 -4.28
CA PRO A 96 7.76 25.53 -5.61
C PRO A 96 8.41 24.24 -6.11
N VAL A 97 9.58 23.84 -5.59
CA VAL A 97 10.27 22.62 -6.03
C VAL A 97 9.90 21.42 -5.16
N VAL A 98 9.61 21.63 -3.87
CA VAL A 98 9.18 20.57 -2.95
C VAL A 98 7.71 20.23 -3.12
N TYR A 99 6.83 21.22 -3.33
CA TYR A 99 5.38 20.99 -3.44
C TYR A 99 4.99 19.94 -4.50
N PRO A 100 5.54 19.97 -5.73
CA PRO A 100 5.24 18.97 -6.76
C PRO A 100 5.51 17.53 -6.31
N LEU A 101 6.46 17.30 -5.39
CA LEU A 101 6.77 15.98 -4.86
C LEU A 101 5.78 15.50 -3.78
N ALA A 102 5.19 16.43 -3.04
CA ALA A 102 4.16 16.14 -2.04
C ALA A 102 2.73 16.13 -2.64
N SER A 103 2.57 16.59 -3.89
CA SER A 103 1.27 16.76 -4.54
C SER A 103 0.53 15.44 -4.78
N VAL A 104 -0.81 15.55 -4.86
CA VAL A 104 -1.67 14.42 -5.21
C VAL A 104 -1.31 13.86 -6.59
N GLU A 105 -1.04 14.72 -7.58
CA GLU A 105 -0.61 14.31 -8.91
C GLU A 105 0.63 13.40 -8.87
N ARG A 106 1.58 13.70 -7.98
CA ARG A 106 2.75 12.84 -7.74
C ARG A 106 2.37 11.50 -7.17
N SER A 107 1.50 11.45 -6.16
CA SER A 107 1.03 10.20 -5.58
C SER A 107 0.34 9.31 -6.63
N PHE A 108 -0.49 9.90 -7.49
CA PHE A 108 -1.11 9.18 -8.60
C PHE A 108 -0.10 8.70 -9.64
N SER A 109 0.92 9.52 -9.95
CA SER A 109 2.00 9.13 -10.87
C SER A 109 2.81 7.95 -10.32
N THR A 110 3.23 8.01 -9.05
CA THR A 110 3.89 6.88 -8.38
C THR A 110 3.02 5.63 -8.44
N MET A 111 1.72 5.76 -8.15
CA MET A 111 0.79 4.63 -8.19
C MET A 111 0.74 4.00 -9.59
N LYS A 112 0.71 4.80 -10.65
CA LYS A 112 0.77 4.29 -12.04
C LYS A 112 2.08 3.55 -12.32
N VAL A 113 3.22 4.06 -11.85
CA VAL A 113 4.53 3.39 -12.00
C VAL A 113 4.50 2.03 -11.28
N VAL A 114 4.05 2.00 -10.03
CA VAL A 114 3.91 0.77 -9.24
C VAL A 114 2.97 -0.21 -9.94
N GLN A 115 1.79 0.25 -10.34
CA GLN A 115 0.79 -0.56 -11.03
C GLN A 115 1.33 -1.14 -12.34
N HIS A 116 1.97 -0.33 -13.19
CA HIS A 116 2.54 -0.79 -14.44
C HIS A 116 3.64 -1.85 -14.23
N ARG A 117 4.53 -1.63 -13.26
CA ARG A 117 5.62 -2.56 -12.95
C ARG A 117 5.09 -3.87 -12.36
N LEU A 118 4.06 -3.80 -11.51
CA LEU A 118 3.37 -4.98 -11.00
C LEU A 118 2.67 -5.73 -12.13
N ARG A 119 1.90 -5.06 -13.01
CA ARG A 119 1.28 -5.68 -14.21
C ARG A 119 2.31 -6.38 -15.11
N ASN A 120 3.47 -5.77 -15.34
CA ASN A 120 4.52 -6.39 -16.15
C ASN A 120 5.07 -7.69 -15.52
N LYS A 121 4.84 -7.91 -14.22
CA LYS A 121 5.23 -9.11 -13.48
C LYS A 121 4.06 -10.02 -13.13
N MET A 122 2.82 -9.60 -13.39
CA MET A 122 1.62 -10.11 -12.75
C MET A 122 0.38 -9.92 -13.64
N GLY A 123 -0.44 -10.96 -13.84
CA GLY A 123 -1.67 -10.80 -14.63
C GLY A 123 -2.63 -9.75 -14.03
N ASP A 124 -3.22 -8.90 -14.87
CA ASP A 124 -4.11 -7.78 -14.49
C ASP A 124 -5.21 -8.15 -13.49
N LYS A 125 -5.79 -9.35 -13.65
CA LYS A 125 -6.86 -9.86 -12.78
C LYS A 125 -6.37 -10.05 -11.34
N TRP A 126 -5.23 -10.71 -11.17
CA TRP A 126 -4.66 -10.96 -9.86
C TRP A 126 -4.23 -9.66 -9.18
N MET A 127 -3.76 -8.66 -9.93
CA MET A 127 -3.42 -7.35 -9.38
C MET A 127 -4.66 -6.60 -8.87
N ASN A 128 -5.77 -6.65 -9.61
CA ASN A 128 -7.03 -6.06 -9.17
C ASN A 128 -7.52 -6.75 -7.89
N ASP A 129 -7.50 -8.08 -7.86
CA ASP A 129 -7.91 -8.87 -6.69
C ASP A 129 -7.06 -8.54 -5.44
N CYS A 130 -5.74 -8.34 -5.59
CA CYS A 130 -4.86 -7.95 -4.50
C CYS A 130 -5.08 -6.52 -3.99
N LEU A 131 -5.33 -5.56 -4.90
CA LEU A 131 -5.60 -4.17 -4.53
C LEU A 131 -6.94 -4.04 -3.81
N VAL A 132 -7.97 -4.74 -4.30
CA VAL A 132 -9.29 -4.82 -3.64
C VAL A 132 -9.11 -5.38 -2.23
N ALA A 133 -8.38 -6.50 -2.07
CA ALA A 133 -8.15 -7.08 -0.75
C ALA A 133 -7.36 -6.15 0.21
N TYR A 134 -6.43 -5.35 -0.30
CA TYR A 134 -5.68 -4.37 0.51
C TYR A 134 -6.59 -3.22 0.99
N ILE A 135 -7.39 -2.66 0.07
CA ILE A 135 -8.32 -1.59 0.37
C ILE A 135 -9.43 -2.07 1.32
N GLU A 136 -10.00 -3.25 1.06
CA GLU A 136 -10.96 -3.89 1.96
C GLU A 136 -10.37 -4.06 3.35
N LYS A 137 -9.11 -4.47 3.46
CA LYS A 137 -8.43 -4.57 4.75
C LYS A 137 -8.29 -3.22 5.45
N GLU A 138 -7.85 -2.16 4.77
CA GLU A 138 -7.74 -0.81 5.39
C GLU A 138 -9.11 -0.28 5.82
N VAL A 139 -10.13 -0.46 5.00
CA VAL A 139 -11.51 -0.05 5.33
C VAL A 139 -12.03 -0.85 6.51
N LEU A 140 -11.82 -2.17 6.55
CA LEU A 140 -12.25 -3.03 7.65
C LEU A 140 -11.50 -2.74 8.95
N GLN A 141 -10.23 -2.33 8.88
CA GLN A 141 -9.48 -1.88 10.05
C GLN A 141 -10.00 -0.56 10.63
N GLY A 142 -10.66 0.27 9.83
CA GLY A 142 -11.32 1.50 10.26
C GLY A 142 -12.73 1.29 10.84
N ILE A 143 -13.29 0.09 10.75
CA ILE A 143 -14.63 -0.23 11.25
C ILE A 143 -14.53 -0.98 12.58
N ASP A 144 -15.27 -0.52 13.59
CA ASP A 144 -15.37 -1.20 14.87
C ASP A 144 -15.99 -2.61 14.67
N ASN A 145 -15.30 -3.64 15.17
CA ASN A 145 -15.76 -5.02 15.16
C ASN A 145 -17.16 -5.15 15.77
N GLU A 146 -17.50 -4.33 16.77
CA GLU A 146 -18.81 -4.35 17.41
C GLU A 146 -19.93 -3.81 16.49
N LEU A 147 -19.62 -2.80 15.66
CA LEU A 147 -20.53 -2.27 14.63
C LEU A 147 -20.75 -3.28 13.51
N MET A 148 -19.71 -4.03 13.13
CA MET A 148 -19.82 -5.11 12.14
C MET A 148 -20.76 -6.22 12.64
N VAL A 149 -20.54 -6.73 13.85
CA VAL A 149 -21.36 -7.80 14.43
C VAL A 149 -22.82 -7.35 14.58
N LYS A 150 -23.08 -6.14 15.08
CA LYS A 150 -24.44 -5.58 15.19
C LYS A 150 -25.14 -5.44 13.84
N ARG A 151 -24.40 -5.13 12.76
CA ARG A 151 -24.95 -4.98 11.41
C ARG A 151 -25.25 -6.33 10.76
N PHE A 152 -24.39 -7.33 10.97
CA PHE A 152 -24.62 -8.71 10.52
C PHE A 152 -25.79 -9.37 11.25
N GLN A 153 -25.94 -9.15 12.56
CA GLN A 153 -27.09 -9.64 13.34
C GLN A 153 -28.42 -8.99 12.95
N LYS A 154 -28.38 -7.81 12.31
CA LYS A 154 -29.56 -7.11 11.79
C LYS A 154 -29.89 -7.45 10.33
N MET A 155 -29.11 -8.29 9.65
CA MET A 155 -29.47 -8.78 8.32
C MET A 155 -30.53 -9.88 8.45
N PRO A 156 -31.71 -9.75 7.79
CA PRO A 156 -32.69 -10.83 7.77
C PRO A 156 -32.15 -12.04 7.00
N LEU A 157 -32.47 -13.25 7.48
CA LEU A 157 -31.93 -14.56 7.06
C LEU A 157 -32.24 -14.99 5.61
N ASP A 158 -32.89 -14.16 4.80
CA ASP A 158 -33.45 -14.58 3.51
C ASP A 158 -32.47 -14.43 2.32
N VAL A 159 -31.21 -14.01 2.56
CA VAL A 159 -30.18 -13.89 1.51
C VAL A 159 -29.21 -15.10 1.49
N VAL A 160 -29.31 -16.04 2.44
CA VAL A 160 -28.42 -17.24 2.51
C VAL A 160 -29.06 -18.46 1.86
N ASN A 161 -29.68 -18.30 0.69
CA ASN A 161 -30.14 -19.46 -0.09
C ASN A 161 -29.86 -19.31 -1.59
N CYS A 162 -28.59 -19.16 -1.94
CA CYS A 162 -28.12 -19.55 -3.26
C CYS A 162 -27.92 -21.08 -3.30
N ARG A 163 -28.95 -21.76 -3.82
CA ARG A 163 -29.00 -23.11 -4.42
C ARG A 163 -27.82 -24.05 -4.10
N ARG A 164 -28.07 -25.02 -3.20
CA ARG A 164 -27.41 -26.33 -3.28
C ARG A 164 -27.90 -27.04 -4.54
N ASP A 165 -27.14 -27.01 -5.63
CA ASP A 165 -27.35 -27.98 -6.71
C ASP A 165 -27.00 -29.38 -6.18
N SER A 166 -27.99 -30.25 -6.18
CA SER A 166 -27.99 -31.60 -5.60
C SER A 166 -27.28 -32.64 -6.47
N SER A 167 -26.24 -32.24 -7.21
CA SER A 167 -25.52 -33.12 -8.16
C SER A 167 -24.04 -33.33 -7.82
N ASN A 168 -23.55 -32.81 -6.69
CA ASN A 168 -22.23 -33.17 -6.16
C ASN A 168 -22.24 -33.23 -4.62
N PRO A 169 -22.29 -34.43 -4.00
CA PRO A 169 -22.09 -34.54 -2.57
C PRO A 169 -20.64 -34.17 -2.21
N ILE A 170 -20.47 -33.20 -1.32
CA ILE A 170 -19.19 -32.88 -0.68
C ILE A 170 -18.71 -34.14 0.04
N PRO A 171 -17.49 -34.66 -0.22
CA PRO A 171 -16.97 -35.78 0.55
C PRO A 171 -16.75 -35.35 2.00
N THR A 172 -17.49 -35.95 2.94
CA THR A 172 -17.23 -35.78 4.37
C THR A 172 -15.87 -36.35 4.73
N LEU A 173 -15.17 -35.67 5.66
CA LEU A 173 -13.80 -35.91 6.15
C LEU A 173 -13.47 -37.31 6.69
N SER A 174 -14.37 -38.30 6.59
CA SER A 174 -14.14 -39.69 7.00
C SER A 174 -13.43 -40.57 5.96
N ALA A 175 -13.15 -40.06 4.75
CA ALA A 175 -12.58 -40.86 3.66
C ALA A 175 -11.05 -40.80 3.50
N TYR A 176 -10.35 -39.92 4.23
CA TYR A 176 -8.89 -39.74 4.08
C TYR A 176 -8.03 -40.62 5.00
N GLN A 177 -8.59 -41.66 5.63
CA GLN A 177 -7.85 -42.53 6.56
C GLN A 177 -7.51 -43.95 6.06
N LEU A 178 -7.71 -44.29 4.78
CA LEU A 178 -7.30 -45.60 4.27
C LEU A 178 -6.66 -45.52 2.88
N SER A 179 -5.38 -45.16 2.84
CA SER A 179 -4.42 -45.76 1.90
C SER A 179 -3.01 -45.25 2.21
N ASN A 180 -2.35 -45.89 3.17
CA ASN A 180 -0.91 -45.80 3.36
C ASN A 180 -0.31 -47.16 2.94
N PRO A 181 0.20 -47.34 1.71
CA PRO A 181 0.85 -48.58 1.32
C PRO A 181 2.37 -48.35 1.33
N ASN A 182 2.96 -48.27 2.52
CA ASN A 182 4.41 -48.42 2.70
C ASN A 182 4.66 -49.20 3.99
N GLY A 183 4.29 -50.47 3.97
CA GLY A 183 4.68 -51.48 4.97
C GLY A 183 5.71 -52.42 4.36
N PHE A 184 6.99 -52.07 4.51
CA PHE A 184 8.10 -53.02 4.38
C PHE A 184 8.10 -53.95 5.60
N GLY A 185 8.32 -55.26 5.39
CA GLY A 185 8.52 -56.27 6.44
C GLY A 185 7.77 -57.58 6.12
N SER A 186 8.28 -58.40 5.20
CA SER A 186 9.13 -59.57 5.47
C SER A 186 8.39 -60.78 6.08
N HIS A 187 8.13 -61.80 5.24
CA HIS A 187 8.32 -63.19 5.67
C HIS A 187 8.68 -64.12 4.50
N THR A 188 9.82 -64.77 4.69
CA THR A 188 10.51 -65.78 3.87
C THR A 188 9.83 -67.15 3.93
N ARG A 189 9.85 -67.86 2.79
CA ARG A 189 10.18 -69.30 2.61
C ARG A 189 10.31 -69.49 1.08
N ILE A 190 11.42 -69.97 0.53
CA ILE A 190 12.19 -71.18 0.86
C ILE A 190 13.65 -70.85 1.16
#